data_AF-A0A927RNG4-F1
#
_entry.id   AF-A0A927RNG4-F1
#
_cell.length_a   1.000
_cell.length_b   1.000
_cell.length_c   1.000
_cell.angle_alpha   90.00
_cell.angle_beta   90.00
_cell.angle_gamma   90.00
#
_symmetry.space_group_name_H-M   'P 1'
#
loop_
_entity.id
_entity.type
_entity.pdbx_description
1 polymer ?
#
loop_
_entity_poly.entity_id
_entity_poly.type
_entity_poly.pdbx_seq_one_letter_code
_entity_poly.pdbx_strand_id
1 'polypeptide(L)' 'MKLEKREITLNEKDSITDAYLMQKTLLQVYVFAAERAEKREIRKRLLLLIEQTCEDLFFVKDLLKDVEREQ' A
#
# COMPACT_ATOMS: atom_id res chain seq x y z
N MET A 1 -2.14 -5.13 -31.38
CA MET A 1 -2.73 -4.21 -30.39
C MET A 1 -1.71 -3.12 -30.11
N LYS A 2 -2.03 -1.85 -30.42
CA LYS A 2 -1.20 -0.72 -29.99
C LYS A 2 -1.43 -0.56 -28.49
N LEU A 3 -0.37 -0.66 -27.70
CA LEU A 3 -0.39 -0.19 -26.31
C LEU A 3 -0.53 1.33 -26.38
N GLU A 4 -1.77 1.82 -26.39
CA GLU A 4 -2.03 3.23 -26.14
C GLU A 4 -1.51 3.52 -24.73
N LYS A 5 -0.43 4.29 -24.65
CA LYS A 5 0.05 4.87 -23.39
C LYS A 5 -1.11 5.68 -22.83
N ARG A 6 -1.72 5.20 -21.75
CA ARG A 6 -2.77 5.95 -21.06
C ARG A 6 -2.05 7.09 -20.35
N GLU A 7 -2.30 8.33 -20.76
CA GLU A 7 -1.75 9.48 -20.04
C GLU A 7 -2.32 9.48 -18.62
N ILE A 8 -1.46 9.22 -17.66
CA ILE A 8 -1.81 9.30 -16.24
C ILE A 8 -1.87 10.79 -15.88
N THR A 9 -3.07 11.24 -15.55
CA THR A 9 -3.35 12.64 -15.17
C THR A 9 -2.71 12.98 -13.83
N LEU A 10 -2.40 14.26 -13.57
CA LEU A 10 -1.79 14.72 -12.30
C LEU A 10 -2.57 14.20 -11.06
N ASN A 11 -3.89 14.13 -11.17
CA ASN A 11 -4.79 13.64 -10.12
C ASN A 11 -4.60 12.15 -9.80
N GLU A 12 -4.24 11.32 -10.79
CA GLU A 12 -4.01 9.89 -10.58
C GLU A 12 -2.70 9.64 -9.84
N LYS A 13 -1.63 10.40 -10.14
CA LYS A 13 -0.37 10.33 -9.40
C LYS A 13 -0.55 10.72 -7.93
N ASP A 14 -1.28 11.80 -7.67
CA ASP A 14 -1.56 12.25 -6.30
C ASP A 14 -2.39 11.21 -5.56
N SER A 15 -3.42 10.63 -6.21
CA SER A 15 -4.23 9.56 -5.62
C SER A 15 -3.42 8.31 -5.27
N ILE A 16 -2.49 7.91 -6.14
CA ILE A 16 -1.59 6.75 -5.90
C ILE A 16 -0.61 7.07 -4.77
N THR A 17 -0.10 8.30 -4.72
CA THR A 17 0.78 8.77 -3.63
C THR A 17 0.05 8.74 -2.29
N ASP A 18 -1.18 9.23 -2.23
CA ASP A 18 -2.02 9.19 -1.03
C ASP A 18 -2.31 7.76 -0.58
N ALA A 19 -2.64 6.87 -1.53
CA ALA A 19 -2.83 5.45 -1.24
C ALA A 19 -1.55 4.83 -0.65
N TYR A 20 -0.38 5.16 -1.19
CA TYR A 20 0.90 4.67 -0.68
C TYR A 20 1.17 5.13 0.77
N LEU A 21 0.92 6.41 1.05
CA LEU A 21 1.08 6.98 2.40
C LEU A 21 0.08 6.38 3.40
N MET A 22 -1.16 6.14 2.96
CA MET A 22 -2.17 5.46 3.77
C MET A 22 -1.73 4.04 4.14
N GLN A 23 -1.25 3.25 3.17
CA GLN A 23 -0.80 1.88 3.44
C GLN A 23 0.40 1.83 4.40
N LYS A 24 1.34 2.78 4.28
CA LYS A 24 2.44 2.92 5.26
C LYS A 24 1.93 3.17 6.67
N THR A 25 0.93 4.05 6.80
CA THR A 25 0.34 4.40 8.10
C THR A 25 -0.38 3.19 8.70
N LEU A 26 -1.17 2.47 7.90
CA LEU A 26 -1.84 1.24 8.34
C LEU A 26 -0.85 0.18 8.80
N LEU A 27 0.24 -0.02 8.07
CA LEU A 27 1.29 -0.97 8.44
C LEU A 27 1.87 -0.64 9.83
N GLN A 28 2.21 0.63 10.08
CA GLN A 28 2.72 1.07 11.38
C GLN A 28 1.71 0.82 12.51
N VAL A 29 0.43 1.14 12.28
CA VAL A 29 -0.65 0.92 13.25
C VAL A 29 -0.83 -0.57 13.55
N TYR A 30 -0.84 -1.44 12.53
CA TYR A 30 -1.00 -2.87 12.75
C TYR A 30 0.18 -3.50 13.46
N VAL A 31 1.41 -3.11 13.13
CA VAL A 31 2.61 -3.56 13.85
C VAL A 31 2.56 -3.15 15.32
N PHE A 32 2.23 -1.89 15.60
CA PHE A 32 2.08 -1.37 16.97
C PHE A 32 0.97 -2.11 17.75
N ALA A 33 -0.17 -2.37 17.11
CA ALA A 33 -1.26 -3.13 17.70
C ALA A 33 -0.85 -4.59 17.96
N ALA A 34 -0.08 -5.21 17.07
CA ALA A 34 0.35 -6.60 17.20
C ALA A 34 1.32 -6.78 18.37
N GLU A 35 2.21 -5.81 18.58
CA GLU A 35 3.13 -5.75 19.72
C GLU A 35 2.37 -5.69 21.05
N ARG A 36 1.30 -4.88 21.13
CA ARG A 36 0.51 -4.64 22.36
C ARG A 36 -0.59 -5.67 22.61
N ALA A 37 -0.96 -6.45 21.60
CA ALA A 37 -2.06 -7.38 21.74
C ALA A 37 -1.70 -8.52 22.70
N GLU A 38 -2.39 -8.61 23.84
CA GLU A 38 -2.17 -9.64 24.85
C GLU A 38 -2.66 -11.03 24.39
N LYS A 39 -3.78 -11.05 23.65
CA LYS A 39 -4.40 -12.30 23.16
C LYS A 39 -3.72 -12.81 21.89
N ARG A 40 -3.36 -14.09 21.87
CA ARG A 40 -2.68 -14.75 20.75
C ARG A 40 -3.49 -14.68 19.46
N GLU A 41 -4.81 -14.84 19.56
CA GLU A 41 -5.75 -14.83 18.44
C GLU A 41 -5.79 -13.45 17.77
N ILE A 42 -5.70 -12.38 18.57
CA ILE A 42 -5.63 -11.01 18.07
C ILE A 42 -4.31 -10.79 17.35
N ARG A 43 -3.17 -11.23 17.93
CA ARG A 43 -1.87 -11.17 17.25
C ARG A 43 -1.88 -11.89 15.91
N LYS A 44 -2.46 -13.09 15.84
CA LYS A 44 -2.58 -13.84 14.57
C LYS A 44 -3.38 -13.07 13.52
N ARG A 45 -4.51 -12.46 13.89
CA ARG A 45 -5.30 -11.65 12.96
C ARG A 45 -4.53 -10.41 12.48
N LEU A 46 -3.83 -9.74 13.39
CA LEU A 46 -3.00 -8.57 13.05
C LEU A 46 -1.83 -8.93 12.14
N LEU A 47 -1.20 -10.09 12.33
CA LEU A 47 -0.14 -10.57 11.43
C LEU A 47 -0.67 -10.82 10.00
N LEU A 48 -1.88 -11.36 9.84
CA LEU A 48 -2.50 -11.51 8.52
C LEU A 48 -2.78 -10.15 7.87
N LEU A 49 -3.26 -9.17 8.65
CA LEU A 49 -3.46 -7.80 8.14
C LEU A 49 -2.13 -7.13 7.75
N ILE A 50 -1.06 -7.34 8.52
CA ILE A 50 0.28 -6.86 8.20
C ILE A 50 0.76 -7.45 6.87
N GLU A 51 0.58 -8.76 6.67
CA GLU A 51 0.96 -9.44 5.43
C GLU A 51 0.23 -8.83 4.23
N GLN A 52 -1.10 -8.72 4.31
CA GLN A 52 -1.91 -8.12 3.25
C GLN A 52 -1.55 -6.65 2.98
N THR A 53 -1.37 -5.85 4.03
CA THR A 53 -0.93 -4.45 3.88
C THR A 53 0.46 -4.33 3.26
N CYS A 54 1.37 -5.27 3.52
CA CYS A 54 2.67 -5.30 2.85
C CYS A 54 2.53 -5.56 1.35
N GLU A 55 1.68 -6.51 0.96
CA GLU A 55 1.39 -6.80 -0.46
C GLU A 55 0.81 -5.56 -1.17
N ASP A 56 -0.20 -4.93 -0.57
CA ASP A 56 -0.81 -3.71 -1.09
C ASP A 56 0.23 -2.57 -1.20
N LEU A 57 1.08 -2.41 -0.20
CA LEU A 57 2.12 -1.39 -0.20
C LEU A 57 3.12 -1.59 -1.34
N PHE A 58 3.54 -2.82 -1.59
CA PHE A 58 4.44 -3.13 -2.71
C PHE A 58 3.76 -2.90 -4.05
N PHE A 59 2.51 -3.33 -4.19
CA PHE A 59 1.73 -3.09 -5.40
C PHE A 59 1.60 -1.60 -5.72
N VAL A 60 1.17 -0.77 -4.74
CA VAL A 60 0.99 0.67 -4.94
C VAL A 60 2.33 1.35 -5.20
N LYS A 61 3.42 0.91 -4.55
CA LYS A 61 4.76 1.42 -4.80
C LYS A 61 5.22 1.17 -6.24
N ASP A 62 4.96 -0.02 -6.76
CA ASP A 62 5.33 -0.36 -8.14
C ASP A 62 4.47 0.42 -9.14
N LEU A 63 3.18 0.57 -8.86
CA LEU A 63 2.29 1.44 -9.65
C LEU A 63 2.81 2.89 -9.69
N LEU A 64 3.25 3.43 -8.55
CA LEU A 64 3.80 4.79 -8.47
C LEU A 64 5.08 4.95 -9.31
N LYS A 65 5.98 3.95 -9.29
CA LYS A 65 7.18 3.97 -10.13
C LYS A 65 6.85 3.95 -11.61
N ASP A 66 5.83 3.20 -12.00
CA ASP A 66 5.42 3.15 -13.41
C ASP A 66 4.82 4.49 -13.84
N VAL A 67 4.04 5.14 -12.98
CA VAL A 67 3.57 6.53 -13.21
C VAL A 67 4.73 7.52 -13.35
N GLU A 68 5.73 7.43 -12.48
CA GLU A 68 6.92 8.30 -12.54
C GLU A 68 7.77 8.10 -13.80
N ARG A 69 7.72 6.93 -14.45
CA ARG A 69 8.45 6.63 -15.69
C ARG A 69 7.74 7.12 -16.95
N GLU A 70 6.43 7.31 -16.89
CA GLU A 70 5.61 7.73 -18.02
C GLU A 70 5.48 9.27 -18.14
N GLN A 71 5.87 10.01 -17.10
CA GLN A 71 5.96 11.48 -17.06
C GLN A 71 7.33 12.00 -17.50
#